data_AF-A0AAD7QFB8-F1
#
_entry.id   AF-A0AAD7QFB8-F1
#
_cell.length_a   1.000
_cell.length_b   1.000
_cell.length_c   1.000
_cell.angle_alpha   90.00
_cell.angle_beta   90.00
_cell.angle_gamma   90.00
#
_symmetry.space_group_name_H-M   'P 1'
#
loop_
_entity.id
_entity.type
_entity.pdbx_description
1 polymer ?
#
loop_
_entity_poly.entity_id
_entity_poly.type
_entity_poly.pdbx_seq_one_letter_code
_entity_poly.pdbx_strand_id
1 'polypeptide(L)'
;MTNFWWNTEIWTTDDGSQPLREEADARYIRPCPPQVTVVFPLREHQAVDARYNEGWWQGVISKVLNSREYLVYFKTSKELIMFENSKLRYHQDWLNGEWVIASKHVRSFEMQKSNERAVKSGDIKLKIKETGNRMKVKFCRGLKVEVRSDEEGYQGAWYSAIIIGLIGNDRYLVEYRTLNTDDETEQLKEEADATDIRPFPPDIGHLGLFKLHEIVDAWYNDGWWVGQVSSVLRNMKYMVHFRTTNEYLEFEHHELRPHLAWIQGEWVVS
;
A
#
# COMPACT_ATOMS: atom_id res chain seq x y z
N MET A 1 28.82 -10.11 4.18
CA MET A 1 28.52 -9.03 5.14
C MET A 1 27.07 -8.64 4.94
N THR A 2 26.22 -9.16 5.80
CA THR A 2 24.76 -9.20 5.69
C THR A 2 24.18 -7.99 6.41
N ASN A 3 23.50 -7.12 5.65
CA ASN A 3 22.77 -5.99 6.20
C ASN A 3 21.38 -6.49 6.62
N PHE A 4 21.17 -6.68 7.92
CA PHE A 4 19.85 -6.95 8.50
C PHE A 4 19.21 -5.62 8.91
N TRP A 5 17.95 -5.41 8.53
CA TRP A 5 17.19 -4.20 8.84
C TRP A 5 15.93 -4.60 9.62
N TRP A 6 15.81 -4.11 10.85
CA TRP A 6 14.78 -4.52 11.81
C TRP A 6 13.38 -3.98 11.48
N ASN A 7 12.39 -4.86 11.61
CA ASN A 7 10.95 -4.62 11.59
C ASN A 7 10.43 -4.48 13.04
N THR A 8 9.22 -3.95 13.25
CA THR A 8 8.58 -3.72 14.57
C THR A 8 7.98 -5.00 15.21
N GLU A 9 8.48 -6.18 14.84
CA GLU A 9 8.18 -7.41 15.59
C GLU A 9 9.28 -7.63 16.61
N ILE A 10 8.86 -7.86 17.84
CA ILE A 10 9.72 -8.47 18.86
C ILE A 10 10.02 -9.87 18.35
N TRP A 11 11.15 -10.03 17.66
CA TRP A 11 11.77 -11.34 17.51
C TRP A 11 11.85 -11.95 18.91
N THR A 12 11.51 -13.21 19.12
CA THR A 12 11.59 -13.84 20.44
C THR A 12 12.67 -14.92 20.46
N THR A 13 13.22 -15.20 21.65
CA THR A 13 14.07 -16.38 21.87
C THR A 13 13.39 -17.65 21.34
N ASP A 14 14.14 -18.70 21.02
CA ASP A 14 13.60 -19.94 20.42
C ASP A 14 12.44 -20.57 21.24
N ASP A 15 12.33 -20.24 22.53
CA ASP A 15 11.25 -20.64 23.44
C ASP A 15 10.06 -19.66 23.52
N GLY A 16 10.08 -18.58 22.73
CA GLY A 16 9.06 -17.54 22.67
C GLY A 16 8.98 -16.64 23.90
N SER A 17 9.87 -16.78 24.88
CA SER A 17 9.70 -16.20 26.21
C SER A 17 10.11 -14.73 26.31
N GLN A 18 11.07 -14.28 25.50
CA GLN A 18 11.62 -12.93 25.59
C GLN A 18 11.91 -12.32 24.23
N PRO A 19 11.81 -10.98 24.09
CA PRO A 19 12.42 -10.25 23.00
C PRO A 19 13.88 -10.65 22.76
N LEU A 20 14.21 -11.11 21.56
CA LEU A 20 15.54 -11.12 20.99
C LEU A 20 16.08 -9.70 21.07
N ARG A 21 17.14 -9.56 21.86
CA ARG A 21 17.92 -8.35 22.01
C ARG A 21 19.25 -8.58 21.32
N GLU A 22 19.58 -7.72 20.37
CA GLU A 22 20.91 -7.66 19.76
C GLU A 22 21.52 -6.28 20.07
N GLU A 23 22.76 -6.27 20.54
CA GLU A 23 23.52 -5.03 20.67
C GLU A 23 24.02 -4.60 19.29
N ALA A 24 23.53 -3.45 18.81
CA ALA A 24 23.97 -2.87 17.54
C ALA A 24 24.89 -1.66 17.79
N ASP A 25 25.99 -1.56 17.06
CA ASP A 25 26.82 -0.35 17.01
C ASP A 25 25.97 0.82 16.48
N ALA A 26 26.01 1.96 17.17
CA ALA A 26 25.21 3.14 16.87
C ALA A 26 25.34 3.60 15.40
N ARG A 27 26.47 3.31 14.73
CA ARG A 27 26.68 3.62 13.30
C ARG A 27 25.76 2.84 12.35
N TYR A 28 25.20 1.72 12.80
CA TYR A 28 24.24 0.91 12.03
C TYR A 28 22.78 1.20 12.42
N ILE A 29 22.56 2.08 13.39
CA ILE A 29 21.23 2.47 13.85
C ILE A 29 20.81 3.75 13.13
N ARG A 30 19.59 3.75 12.62
CA ARG A 30 18.96 4.90 11.99
C ARG A 30 17.46 4.94 12.33
N PRO A 31 16.84 6.12 12.41
CA PRO A 31 15.40 6.22 12.60
C PRO A 31 14.65 5.63 11.40
N CYS A 32 13.34 5.43 11.54
CA CYS A 32 12.53 4.99 10.40
C CYS A 32 12.59 6.02 9.26
N PRO A 33 12.78 5.59 8.00
CA PRO A 33 12.78 6.49 6.86
C PRO A 33 11.40 7.16 6.69
N PRO A 34 11.36 8.47 6.36
CA PRO A 34 10.11 9.18 6.12
C PRO A 34 9.37 8.56 4.93
N GLN A 35 8.04 8.53 5.06
CA GLN A 35 7.18 8.13 3.94
C GLN A 35 7.23 9.21 2.87
N VAL A 36 7.72 8.85 1.69
CA VAL A 36 7.80 9.73 0.53
C VAL A 36 6.86 9.20 -0.52
N THR A 37 5.98 10.06 -1.03
CA THR A 37 5.07 9.72 -2.12
C THR A 37 5.86 9.29 -3.35
N VAL A 38 5.64 8.06 -3.80
CA VAL A 38 6.26 7.53 -5.01
C VAL A 38 5.36 7.86 -6.19
N VAL A 39 5.91 8.56 -7.18
CA VAL A 39 5.20 8.85 -8.44
C VAL A 39 5.51 7.73 -9.42
N PHE A 40 4.50 6.94 -9.77
CA PHE A 40 4.62 5.86 -10.76
C PHE A 40 4.27 6.35 -12.18
N PRO A 41 4.80 5.71 -13.24
CA PRO A 41 5.74 4.59 -13.19
C PRO A 41 7.15 5.01 -12.78
N LEU A 42 7.82 4.16 -12.01
CA LEU A 42 9.26 4.31 -11.76
C LEU A 42 10.02 4.07 -13.06
N ARG A 43 11.14 4.75 -13.25
CA ARG A 43 11.96 4.62 -14.46
C ARG A 43 12.95 3.47 -14.33
N GLU A 44 13.33 2.88 -15.45
CA GLU A 44 14.50 2.00 -15.49
C GLU A 44 15.74 2.73 -14.97
N HIS A 45 16.62 2.00 -14.31
CA HIS A 45 17.82 2.48 -13.62
C HIS A 45 17.55 3.33 -12.37
N GLN A 46 16.28 3.52 -11.96
CA GLN A 46 15.93 4.20 -10.72
C GLN A 46 16.32 3.35 -9.50
N ALA A 47 17.05 3.95 -8.55
CA ALA A 47 17.34 3.33 -7.26
C ALA A 47 16.09 3.27 -6.39
N VAL A 48 15.82 2.10 -5.82
CA VAL A 48 14.64 1.78 -5.02
C VAL A 48 15.00 0.96 -3.79
N ASP A 49 14.17 1.00 -2.76
CA ASP A 49 14.12 -0.08 -1.77
C ASP A 49 12.92 -0.97 -2.09
N ALA A 50 13.14 -2.29 -2.10
CA ALA A 50 12.13 -3.30 -2.33
C ALA A 50 11.82 -4.08 -1.04
N ARG A 51 10.55 -4.22 -0.69
CA ARG A 51 10.12 -4.99 0.48
C ARG A 51 10.16 -6.48 0.17
N TYR A 52 11.04 -7.21 0.83
CA TYR A 52 11.26 -8.65 0.65
C TYR A 52 11.74 -9.29 1.96
N ASN A 53 11.28 -10.50 2.30
CA ASN A 53 11.65 -11.22 3.53
C ASN A 53 11.64 -10.33 4.79
N GLU A 54 10.50 -9.66 5.06
CA GLU A 54 10.31 -8.77 6.22
C GLU A 54 11.27 -7.57 6.33
N GLY A 55 12.04 -7.27 5.28
CA GLY A 55 12.96 -6.15 5.24
C GLY A 55 12.84 -5.29 3.99
N TRP A 56 13.48 -4.12 4.01
CA TRP A 56 13.65 -3.25 2.85
C TRP A 56 15.05 -3.45 2.26
N TRP A 57 15.11 -3.84 0.99
CA TRP A 57 16.34 -4.20 0.29
C TRP A 57 16.64 -3.21 -0.82
N GLN A 58 17.84 -2.63 -0.80
CA GLN A 58 18.29 -1.71 -1.83
C GLN A 58 18.44 -2.44 -3.18
N GLY A 59 17.79 -1.91 -4.21
CA GLY A 59 17.86 -2.42 -5.58
C GLY A 59 17.77 -1.31 -6.62
N VAL A 60 17.83 -1.71 -7.89
CA VAL A 60 17.68 -0.80 -9.04
C VAL A 60 16.63 -1.38 -9.99
N ILE A 61 15.73 -0.55 -10.50
CA ILE A 61 14.79 -0.98 -11.54
C ILE A 61 15.59 -1.40 -12.78
N SER A 62 15.59 -2.68 -13.10
CA SER A 62 16.22 -3.22 -14.31
C SER A 62 15.29 -3.11 -15.51
N LYS A 63 13.98 -3.30 -15.31
CA LYS A 63 12.99 -3.22 -16.37
C LYS A 63 11.62 -2.84 -15.81
N VAL A 64 10.91 -1.96 -16.52
CA VAL A 64 9.49 -1.67 -16.25
C VAL A 64 8.66 -2.59 -17.12
N LEU A 65 7.88 -3.49 -16.51
CA LEU A 65 7.06 -4.44 -17.27
C LEU A 65 5.70 -3.82 -17.63
N ASN A 66 5.09 -3.14 -16.65
CA ASN A 66 3.87 -2.35 -16.81
C ASN A 66 3.78 -1.31 -15.67
N SER A 67 2.62 -0.68 -15.47
CA SER A 67 2.42 0.33 -14.42
C SER A 67 2.55 -0.23 -12.99
N ARG A 68 2.33 -1.54 -12.80
CA ARG A 68 2.30 -2.22 -11.49
C ARG A 68 3.54 -3.08 -11.25
N GLU A 69 4.14 -3.69 -12.28
CA GLU A 69 5.20 -4.68 -12.11
C GLU A 69 6.56 -4.19 -12.64
N TYR A 70 7.59 -4.41 -11.82
CA TYR A 70 8.95 -3.98 -12.07
C TYR A 70 9.91 -5.11 -11.78
N LEU A 71 10.91 -5.27 -12.64
CA LEU A 71 12.03 -6.17 -12.39
C LEU A 71 13.12 -5.39 -11.66
N VAL A 72 13.45 -5.79 -10.42
CA VAL A 72 14.47 -5.14 -9.60
C VAL A 72 15.72 -5.99 -9.54
N TYR A 73 16.86 -5.37 -9.83
CA TYR A 73 18.18 -5.98 -9.72
C TYR A 73 18.81 -5.69 -8.36
N PHE A 74 19.24 -6.74 -7.68
CA PHE A 74 20.00 -6.65 -6.43
C PHE A 74 21.48 -6.86 -6.69
N LYS A 75 22.28 -5.78 -6.57
CA LYS A 75 23.73 -5.83 -6.85
C LYS A 75 24.48 -6.84 -5.98
N THR A 76 24.02 -7.04 -4.74
CA THR A 76 24.64 -7.91 -3.74
C THR A 76 24.43 -9.39 -4.07
N SER A 77 23.20 -9.81 -4.35
CA SER A 77 22.89 -11.22 -4.67
C SER A 77 23.02 -11.56 -6.16
N LYS A 78 23.11 -10.56 -7.04
CA LYS A 78 23.08 -10.70 -8.52
C LYS A 78 21.76 -11.24 -9.06
N GLU A 79 20.68 -11.08 -8.31
CA GLU A 79 19.35 -11.57 -8.68
C GLU A 79 18.49 -10.48 -9.32
N LEU A 80 17.54 -10.92 -10.15
CA LEU A 80 16.44 -10.13 -10.69
C LEU A 80 15.14 -10.70 -10.14
N ILE A 81 14.41 -9.88 -9.38
CA ILE A 81 13.14 -10.30 -8.76
C ILE A 81 12.05 -9.33 -9.21
N MET A 82 10.87 -9.87 -9.49
CA MET A 82 9.70 -9.08 -9.87
C MET A 82 9.00 -8.56 -8.61
N PHE A 83 8.72 -7.26 -8.60
CA PHE A 83 8.00 -6.59 -7.53
C PHE A 83 6.84 -5.80 -8.09
N GLU A 84 5.74 -5.81 -7.35
CA GLU A 84 4.68 -4.83 -7.49
C GLU A 84 5.14 -3.45 -6.99
N ASN A 85 4.55 -2.41 -7.54
CA ASN A 85 4.77 -1.02 -7.15
C ASN A 85 4.57 -0.78 -5.65
N SER A 86 3.60 -1.47 -5.03
CA SER A 86 3.28 -1.44 -3.60
C SER A 86 4.44 -1.87 -2.69
N LYS A 87 5.36 -2.68 -3.22
CA LYS A 87 6.55 -3.18 -2.52
C LYS A 87 7.80 -2.35 -2.84
N LEU A 88 7.66 -1.23 -3.56
CA LEU A 88 8.77 -0.38 -3.98
C LEU A 88 8.63 1.03 -3.40
N ARG A 89 9.74 1.57 -2.93
CA ARG A 89 9.86 3.00 -2.59
C ARG A 89 11.14 3.59 -3.16
N TYR A 90 11.24 4.91 -3.22
CA TYR A 90 12.51 5.55 -3.51
C TYR A 90 13.57 5.12 -2.50
N HIS A 91 14.75 4.77 -2.99
CA HIS A 91 15.88 4.51 -2.12
C HIS A 91 16.27 5.80 -1.38
N GLN A 92 16.45 5.68 -0.07
CA GLN A 92 16.88 6.78 0.79
C GLN A 92 18.12 6.36 1.57
N ASP A 93 19.11 7.26 1.60
CA ASP A 93 20.32 7.14 2.39
C ASP A 93 20.15 7.88 3.72
N TRP A 94 20.69 7.32 4.80
CA TRP A 94 20.82 8.01 6.08
C TRP A 94 22.24 8.57 6.19
N LEU A 95 22.38 9.88 6.03
CA LEU A 95 23.68 10.55 6.01
C LEU A 95 23.65 11.72 6.99
N ASN A 96 24.65 11.78 7.88
CA ASN A 96 24.84 12.89 8.82
C ASN A 96 23.60 13.27 9.65
N GLY A 97 22.74 12.30 9.98
CA GLY A 97 21.53 12.55 10.75
C GLY A 97 20.30 12.94 9.93
N GLU A 98 20.35 12.85 8.59
CA GLU A 98 19.24 13.18 7.71
C GLU A 98 18.97 12.09 6.66
N TRP A 99 17.71 12.02 6.22
CA TRP A 99 17.25 11.15 5.14
C TRP A 99 17.38 11.84 3.78
N VAL A 100 18.17 11.25 2.87
CA VAL A 100 18.44 11.81 1.54
C VAL A 100 17.96 10.84 0.46
N ILE A 101 17.10 11.29 -0.46
CA ILE A 101 16.71 10.47 -1.63
C ILE A 101 17.90 10.39 -2.59
N ALA A 102 18.38 9.19 -2.87
CA ALA A 102 19.59 8.96 -3.68
C ALA A 102 19.50 9.59 -5.09
N SER A 103 18.30 9.77 -5.64
CA SER A 103 18.07 10.47 -6.91
C SER A 103 18.56 11.92 -6.95
N LYS A 104 18.73 12.59 -5.79
CA LYS A 104 19.16 13.99 -5.69
C LYS A 104 20.66 14.17 -5.45
N HIS A 105 21.42 13.09 -5.29
CA HIS A 105 22.88 13.12 -5.26
C HIS A 105 23.40 12.21 -6.37
N VAL A 106 23.60 12.81 -7.56
CA VAL A 106 24.35 12.19 -8.64
C VAL A 106 25.80 12.03 -8.16
N ARG A 107 26.11 10.90 -7.53
CA ARG A 107 27.43 10.30 -7.70
C ARG A 107 27.32 9.42 -8.93
N SER A 108 27.83 9.94 -10.03
CA SER A 108 28.11 9.22 -11.26
C SER A 108 28.82 7.90 -10.94
N PHE A 109 28.07 6.81 -10.87
CA PHE A 109 28.62 5.49 -11.06
C PHE A 109 28.34 5.11 -12.51
N GLU A 110 29.31 5.43 -13.35
CA GLU A 110 29.45 4.88 -14.68
C GLU A 110 29.32 3.35 -14.58
N MET A 111 28.26 2.81 -15.17
CA MET A 111 28.24 1.41 -15.52
C MET A 111 29.22 1.27 -16.68
N GLN A 112 30.43 0.77 -16.40
CA GLN A 112 31.42 0.51 -17.42
C GLN A 112 30.79 -0.38 -18.50
N LYS A 113 30.69 0.19 -19.71
CA LYS A 113 30.38 -0.52 -20.96
C LYS A 113 31.37 -1.69 -21.07
N SER A 114 30.86 -2.90 -20.97
CA SER A 114 31.59 -4.08 -21.45
C SER A 114 30.65 -4.95 -22.27
N ASN A 115 30.85 -4.84 -23.58
CA ASN A 115 30.54 -5.75 -24.68
C ASN A 115 29.15 -6.40 -24.74
N GLU A 116 28.34 -5.81 -25.61
CA GLU A 116 27.23 -6.45 -26.31
C GLU A 116 27.65 -7.80 -26.91
N ARG A 117 27.04 -8.88 -26.41
CA ARG A 117 26.68 -10.03 -27.25
C ARG A 117 25.24 -10.38 -26.94
N ALA A 118 24.38 -10.18 -27.93
CA ALA A 118 22.97 -10.50 -27.89
C ALA A 118 22.76 -11.97 -27.49
N VAL A 119 22.21 -12.21 -26.30
CA VAL A 119 21.68 -13.53 -25.94
C VAL A 119 20.19 -13.50 -26.24
N LYS A 120 19.82 -14.33 -27.21
CA LYS A 120 18.46 -14.53 -27.71
C LYS A 120 17.53 -14.97 -26.57
N SER A 121 16.27 -14.55 -26.70
CA SER A 121 15.13 -15.05 -25.93
C SER A 121 15.11 -16.58 -25.98
N GLY A 122 15.35 -17.23 -24.85
CA GLY A 122 15.41 -18.68 -24.71
C GLY A 122 15.89 -19.05 -23.31
N ASP A 123 14.98 -19.60 -22.52
CA ASP A 123 15.24 -20.37 -21.29
C ASP A 123 15.69 -19.61 -20.04
N ILE A 124 14.92 -18.62 -19.58
CA ILE A 124 14.87 -18.31 -18.13
C ILE A 124 13.88 -19.28 -17.50
N LYS A 125 14.41 -20.32 -16.86
CA LYS A 125 13.66 -21.33 -16.13
C LYS A 125 13.01 -20.69 -14.89
N LEU A 126 11.80 -20.16 -15.06
CA LEU A 126 10.92 -19.70 -13.99
C LEU A 126 10.59 -20.91 -13.09
N LYS A 127 11.23 -21.01 -11.93
CA LYS A 127 10.82 -21.96 -10.89
C LYS A 127 9.60 -21.39 -10.19
N ILE A 128 8.43 -21.65 -10.75
CA ILE A 128 7.15 -21.50 -10.07
C ILE A 128 7.03 -22.70 -9.12
N LYS A 129 7.10 -22.45 -7.80
CA LYS A 129 6.58 -23.38 -6.81
C LYS A 129 5.16 -22.90 -6.47
N GLU A 130 4.18 -23.45 -7.17
CA GLU A 130 2.80 -23.45 -6.71
C GLU A 130 2.69 -24.36 -5.49
N THR A 131 2.64 -23.76 -4.31
CA THR A 131 2.06 -24.40 -3.13
C THR A 131 0.77 -23.66 -2.85
N GLY A 132 -0.36 -24.29 -3.21
CA GLY A 132 -1.71 -23.80 -2.98
C GLY A 132 -2.03 -23.74 -1.49
N ASN A 133 -1.62 -22.65 -0.83
CA ASN A 133 -2.13 -22.25 0.46
C ASN A 133 -2.57 -20.79 0.35
N ARG A 134 -3.88 -20.57 0.48
CA ARG A 134 -4.55 -19.27 0.37
C ARG A 134 -3.97 -18.33 1.43
N MET A 135 -3.05 -17.44 1.05
CA MET A 135 -2.46 -16.48 1.98
C MET A 135 -3.54 -15.49 2.41
N LYS A 136 -4.09 -15.70 3.62
CA LYS A 136 -5.02 -14.77 4.26
C LYS A 136 -4.21 -13.52 4.61
N VAL A 137 -4.54 -12.38 3.99
CA VAL A 137 -3.85 -11.11 4.22
C VAL A 137 -4.01 -10.75 5.69
N LYS A 138 -2.90 -10.73 6.43
CA LYS A 138 -2.90 -10.28 7.83
C LYS A 138 -2.62 -8.79 7.87
N PHE A 139 -3.42 -8.04 8.61
CA PHE A 139 -3.24 -6.61 8.78
C PHE A 139 -2.33 -6.33 9.99
N CYS A 140 -1.23 -5.59 9.77
CA CYS A 140 -0.31 -5.23 10.84
C CYS A 140 -0.85 -4.02 11.63
N ARG A 141 -0.52 -3.94 12.92
CA ARG A 141 -0.77 -2.75 13.75
C ARG A 141 -0.19 -1.49 13.08
N GLY A 142 -0.94 -0.40 13.14
CA GLY A 142 -0.59 0.89 12.53
C GLY A 142 -0.94 1.01 11.05
N LEU A 143 -1.41 -0.06 10.40
CA LEU A 143 -1.86 -0.01 9.02
C LEU A 143 -3.16 0.80 8.90
N LYS A 144 -3.19 1.75 7.96
CA LYS A 144 -4.42 2.44 7.57
C LYS A 144 -5.26 1.50 6.70
N VAL A 145 -6.52 1.34 7.07
CA VAL A 145 -7.48 0.44 6.43
C VAL A 145 -8.81 1.16 6.22
N GLU A 146 -9.68 0.52 5.46
CA GLU A 146 -11.10 0.86 5.44
C GLU A 146 -11.90 -0.31 5.98
N VAL A 147 -12.91 0.00 6.78
CA VAL A 147 -13.76 -0.97 7.48
C VAL A 147 -15.21 -0.73 7.06
N ARG A 148 -15.93 -1.80 6.76
CA ARG A 148 -17.37 -1.75 6.51
C ARG A 148 -18.13 -2.37 7.68
N SER A 149 -19.39 -2.02 7.79
CA SER A 149 -20.33 -2.68 8.70
C SER A 149 -21.58 -3.09 7.93
N ASP A 150 -22.09 -4.29 8.23
CA ASP A 150 -23.38 -4.77 7.70
C ASP A 150 -24.56 -4.38 8.62
N GLU A 151 -24.29 -3.65 9.70
CA GLU A 151 -25.32 -3.11 10.61
C GLU A 151 -26.28 -2.17 9.87
N GLU A 152 -27.55 -2.24 10.24
CA GLU A 152 -28.61 -1.43 9.63
C GLU A 152 -28.28 0.07 9.77
N GLY A 153 -28.26 0.78 8.64
CA GLY A 153 -27.86 2.19 8.57
C GLY A 153 -26.41 2.44 8.13
N TYR A 154 -25.52 1.45 8.19
CA TYR A 154 -24.11 1.56 7.78
C TYR A 154 -23.76 0.72 6.54
N GLN A 155 -24.75 0.01 6.01
CA GLN A 155 -24.62 -0.87 4.85
C GLN A 155 -24.17 -0.11 3.61
N GLY A 156 -23.02 -0.52 3.07
CA GLY A 156 -22.48 0.01 1.82
C GLY A 156 -21.48 1.17 1.99
N ALA A 157 -21.18 1.55 3.24
CA ALA A 157 -20.17 2.53 3.58
C ALA A 157 -18.84 1.88 3.97
N TRP A 158 -17.74 2.57 3.67
CA TRP A 158 -16.39 2.23 4.10
C TRP A 158 -15.80 3.38 4.93
N TYR A 159 -15.47 3.09 6.18
CA TYR A 159 -14.94 4.07 7.14
C TYR A 159 -13.44 3.91 7.30
N SER A 160 -12.72 5.04 7.32
CA SER A 160 -11.26 5.04 7.48
C SER A 160 -10.87 4.68 8.90
N ALA A 161 -9.98 3.70 9.07
CA ALA A 161 -9.50 3.28 10.39
C ALA A 161 -8.01 2.92 10.40
N ILE A 162 -7.48 2.68 11.60
CA ILE A 162 -6.12 2.20 11.85
C ILE A 162 -6.21 0.90 12.64
N ILE A 163 -5.43 -0.11 12.24
CA ILE A 163 -5.33 -1.36 13.01
C ILE A 163 -4.58 -1.10 14.32
N ILE A 164 -5.23 -1.37 15.46
CA ILE A 164 -4.62 -1.28 16.79
C ILE A 164 -4.01 -2.61 17.23
N GLY A 165 -4.61 -3.73 16.82
CA GLY A 165 -4.07 -5.06 17.13
C GLY A 165 -4.95 -6.19 16.63
N LEU A 166 -4.43 -7.42 16.76
CA LEU A 166 -5.18 -8.66 16.51
C LEU A 166 -5.74 -9.17 17.84
N ILE A 167 -7.05 -9.41 17.92
CA ILE A 167 -7.71 -9.86 19.17
C ILE A 167 -7.92 -11.39 19.18
N GLY A 168 -7.94 -12.05 18.01
CA GLY A 168 -8.16 -13.50 17.92
C GLY A 168 -8.03 -14.04 16.50
N ASN A 169 -8.72 -15.15 16.20
CA ASN A 169 -8.75 -15.72 14.84
C ASN A 169 -9.43 -14.74 13.87
N ASP A 170 -8.61 -13.99 13.14
CA ASP A 170 -9.00 -13.08 12.05
C ASP A 170 -9.93 -11.93 12.45
N ARG A 171 -9.88 -11.49 13.71
CA ARG A 171 -10.56 -10.27 14.18
C ARG A 171 -9.56 -9.25 14.69
N TYR A 172 -9.78 -7.98 14.33
CA TYR A 172 -8.87 -6.88 14.60
C TYR A 172 -9.56 -5.81 15.44
N LEU A 173 -8.81 -5.22 16.37
CA LEU A 173 -9.18 -3.95 16.97
C LEU A 173 -8.83 -2.85 15.99
N VAL A 174 -9.81 -2.04 15.61
CA VAL A 174 -9.62 -0.88 14.74
C VAL A 174 -9.98 0.39 15.49
N GLU A 175 -9.27 1.48 15.19
CA GLU A 175 -9.59 2.83 15.68
C GLU A 175 -9.99 3.68 14.46
N TYR A 176 -11.22 4.18 14.46
CA TYR A 176 -11.72 4.99 13.36
C TYR A 176 -11.10 6.38 13.37
N ARG A 177 -10.87 6.92 12.17
CA ARG A 177 -10.27 8.24 12.00
C ARG A 177 -11.30 9.37 12.00
N THR A 178 -12.52 9.06 11.61
CA THR A 178 -13.60 10.03 11.37
C THR A 178 -14.83 9.79 12.24
N LEU A 179 -14.81 8.74 13.07
CA LEU A 179 -15.88 8.43 14.02
C LEU A 179 -15.35 8.58 15.44
N ASN A 180 -16.16 9.19 16.30
CA ASN A 180 -15.89 9.38 17.72
C ASN A 180 -16.87 8.55 18.56
N THR A 181 -16.57 8.39 19.85
CA THR A 181 -17.52 7.87 20.83
C THR A 181 -18.73 8.79 20.96
N ASP A 182 -19.85 8.27 21.48
CA ASP A 182 -21.10 9.04 21.66
C ASP A 182 -20.92 10.31 22.52
N ASP A 183 -19.94 10.30 23.43
CA ASP A 183 -19.58 11.45 24.28
C ASP A 183 -18.53 12.38 23.64
N GLU A 184 -18.11 12.09 22.40
CA GLU A 184 -17.13 12.80 21.59
C GLU A 184 -15.72 12.92 22.23
N THR A 185 -15.44 12.16 23.29
CA THR A 185 -14.19 12.29 24.05
C THR A 185 -13.00 11.61 23.39
N GLU A 186 -13.23 10.52 22.68
CA GLU A 186 -12.19 9.75 22.00
C GLU A 186 -12.63 9.22 20.63
N GLN A 187 -11.67 8.72 19.86
CA GLN A 187 -11.96 8.03 18.60
C GLN A 187 -12.58 6.67 18.86
N LEU A 188 -13.62 6.34 18.08
CA LEU A 188 -14.33 5.09 18.21
C LEU A 188 -13.41 3.90 17.92
N LYS A 189 -13.47 2.87 18.77
CA LYS A 189 -12.74 1.62 18.60
C LYS A 189 -13.70 0.45 18.57
N GLU A 190 -13.52 -0.44 17.61
CA GLU A 190 -14.39 -1.60 17.42
C GLU A 190 -13.60 -2.86 17.04
N GLU A 191 -14.22 -4.01 17.30
CA GLU A 191 -13.76 -5.29 16.77
C GLU A 191 -14.33 -5.49 15.36
N ALA A 192 -13.45 -5.65 14.36
CA ALA A 192 -13.85 -5.92 12.98
C ALA A 192 -13.28 -7.26 12.50
N ASP A 193 -14.09 -8.02 11.73
CA ASP A 193 -13.62 -9.24 11.06
C ASP A 193 -12.70 -8.89 9.89
N ALA A 194 -11.70 -9.72 9.61
CA ALA A 194 -10.82 -9.59 8.46
C ALA A 194 -11.59 -9.50 7.13
N THR A 195 -12.79 -10.08 7.03
CA THR A 195 -13.64 -9.99 5.83
C THR A 195 -14.24 -8.61 5.60
N ASP A 196 -14.34 -7.80 6.65
CA ASP A 196 -14.94 -6.47 6.63
C ASP A 196 -13.88 -5.36 6.64
N ILE A 197 -12.61 -5.76 6.55
CA ILE A 197 -11.46 -4.87 6.46
C ILE A 197 -10.83 -5.01 5.08
N ARG A 198 -10.56 -3.87 4.43
CA ARG A 198 -9.71 -3.79 3.25
C ARG A 198 -8.55 -2.83 3.51
N PRO A 199 -7.42 -2.94 2.79
CA PRO A 199 -6.37 -1.92 2.84
C PRO A 199 -6.92 -0.53 2.55
N PHE A 200 -6.13 0.51 2.78
CA PHE A 200 -6.49 1.82 2.23
C PHE A 200 -6.38 1.79 0.70
N PRO A 201 -7.38 2.26 -0.06
CA PRO A 201 -7.33 2.24 -1.52
C PRO A 201 -6.18 3.10 -2.04
N PRO A 202 -5.51 2.66 -3.12
CA PRO A 202 -4.47 3.46 -3.75
C PRO A 202 -5.07 4.73 -4.35
N ASP A 203 -4.37 5.84 -4.19
CA ASP A 203 -4.69 7.06 -4.93
C ASP A 203 -4.27 6.86 -6.39
N ILE A 204 -5.25 6.61 -7.26
CA ILE A 204 -5.02 6.39 -8.69
C ILE A 204 -5.03 7.69 -9.50
N GLY A 205 -5.12 8.86 -8.85
CA GLY A 205 -5.06 10.17 -9.51
C GLY A 205 -6.10 10.30 -10.62
N HIS A 206 -7.35 10.56 -10.26
CA HIS A 206 -8.40 10.76 -11.27
C HIS A 206 -8.33 12.19 -11.83
N LEU A 207 -7.47 12.39 -12.84
CA LEU A 207 -7.26 13.69 -13.49
C LEU A 207 -8.40 14.13 -14.43
N GLY A 208 -9.45 13.32 -14.58
CA GLY A 208 -10.59 13.57 -15.47
C GLY A 208 -11.88 13.90 -14.73
N LEU A 209 -12.86 14.45 -15.46
CA LEU A 209 -14.23 14.55 -14.95
C LEU A 209 -14.87 13.15 -14.90
N PHE A 210 -15.67 12.89 -13.87
CA PHE A 210 -16.48 11.66 -13.82
C PHE A 210 -17.53 11.68 -14.93
N LYS A 211 -17.82 10.50 -15.50
CA LYS A 211 -18.78 10.34 -16.58
C LYS A 211 -20.12 9.82 -16.06
N LEU A 212 -21.16 10.06 -16.83
CA LEU A 212 -22.47 9.44 -16.59
C LEU A 212 -22.32 7.91 -16.49
N HIS A 213 -22.97 7.32 -15.50
CA HIS A 213 -22.96 5.89 -15.14
C HIS A 213 -21.66 5.34 -14.56
N GLU A 214 -20.64 6.17 -14.34
CA GLU A 214 -19.42 5.76 -13.66
C GLU A 214 -19.69 5.42 -12.19
N ILE A 215 -19.05 4.36 -11.67
CA ILE A 215 -19.18 3.95 -10.28
C ILE A 215 -18.12 4.69 -9.46
N VAL A 216 -18.56 5.37 -8.42
CA VAL A 216 -17.74 6.22 -7.57
C VAL A 216 -17.96 5.85 -6.11
N ASP A 217 -16.95 6.10 -5.28
CA ASP A 217 -17.15 6.22 -3.85
C ASP A 217 -17.36 7.71 -3.54
N ALA A 218 -18.47 8.05 -2.88
CA ALA A 218 -18.81 9.40 -2.45
C ALA A 218 -18.55 9.58 -0.95
N TRP A 219 -17.91 10.68 -0.57
CA TRP A 219 -17.67 11.05 0.82
C TRP A 219 -18.94 11.63 1.42
N TYR A 220 -19.57 10.90 2.33
CA TYR A 220 -20.83 11.28 2.96
C TYR A 220 -20.94 10.68 4.36
N ASN A 221 -21.41 11.46 5.34
CA ASN A 221 -21.51 11.05 6.75
C ASN A 221 -20.26 10.30 7.26
N ASP A 222 -19.09 10.93 7.08
CA ASP A 222 -17.78 10.45 7.57
C ASP A 222 -17.29 9.11 7.00
N GLY A 223 -17.93 8.62 5.94
CA GLY A 223 -17.60 7.40 5.23
C GLY A 223 -17.61 7.53 3.71
N TRP A 224 -17.06 6.52 3.02
CA TRP A 224 -17.08 6.39 1.57
C TRP A 224 -18.22 5.46 1.13
N TRP A 225 -19.17 5.99 0.38
CA TRP A 225 -20.38 5.28 -0.06
C TRP A 225 -20.34 4.97 -1.54
N VAL A 226 -20.59 3.71 -1.90
CA VAL A 226 -20.62 3.31 -3.30
C VAL A 226 -21.87 3.88 -3.98
N GLY A 227 -21.68 4.65 -5.04
CA GLY A 227 -22.74 5.27 -5.83
C GLY A 227 -22.45 5.24 -7.32
N GLN A 228 -23.45 5.60 -8.12
CA GLN A 228 -23.30 5.73 -9.57
C GLN A 228 -23.61 7.16 -10.00
N VAL A 229 -22.76 7.76 -10.83
CA VAL A 229 -23.03 9.08 -11.40
C VAL A 229 -24.28 9.03 -12.27
N SER A 230 -25.34 9.74 -11.88
CA SER A 230 -26.61 9.82 -12.60
C SER A 230 -26.74 11.09 -13.44
N SER A 231 -25.93 12.12 -13.16
CA SER A 231 -25.83 13.32 -13.99
C SER A 231 -24.52 14.06 -13.74
N VAL A 232 -23.94 14.63 -14.80
CA VAL A 232 -22.77 15.52 -14.73
C VAL A 232 -23.26 16.96 -14.85
N LEU A 233 -22.99 17.77 -13.83
CA LEU A 233 -23.46 19.15 -13.71
C LEU A 233 -22.35 20.14 -14.07
N ARG A 234 -22.67 21.44 -14.06
CA ARG A 234 -21.68 22.50 -14.25
C ARG A 234 -20.75 22.60 -13.03
N ASN A 235 -19.57 23.18 -13.23
CA ASN A 235 -18.59 23.43 -12.16
C ASN A 235 -18.08 22.18 -11.44
N MET A 236 -17.91 21.06 -12.17
CA MET A 236 -17.39 19.79 -11.63
C MET A 236 -18.22 19.23 -10.47
N LYS A 237 -19.54 19.38 -10.57
CA LYS A 237 -20.51 18.79 -9.65
C LYS A 237 -21.20 17.60 -10.30
N TYR A 238 -21.63 16.65 -9.49
CA TYR A 238 -22.19 15.38 -9.96
C TYR A 238 -23.40 15.02 -9.11
N MET A 239 -24.45 14.55 -9.76
CA MET A 239 -25.52 13.85 -9.06
C MET A 239 -25.15 12.38 -8.98
N VAL A 240 -25.16 11.80 -7.79
CA VAL A 240 -24.83 10.39 -7.53
C VAL A 240 -26.06 9.67 -7.01
N HIS A 241 -26.39 8.54 -7.62
CA HIS A 241 -27.45 7.64 -7.19
C HIS A 241 -26.87 6.56 -6.26
N PHE A 242 -27.41 6.49 -5.05
CA PHE A 242 -27.10 5.42 -4.09
C PHE A 242 -28.14 4.32 -4.22
N ARG A 243 -27.75 3.17 -4.76
CA ARG A 243 -28.68 2.07 -5.04
C ARG A 243 -29.30 1.47 -3.77
N THR A 244 -28.58 1.47 -2.66
CA THR A 244 -29.02 0.90 -1.37
C THR A 244 -30.18 1.69 -0.77
N THR A 245 -30.09 3.02 -0.75
CA THR A 245 -31.12 3.92 -0.20
C THR A 245 -32.09 4.46 -1.26
N ASN A 246 -31.78 4.27 -2.55
CA ASN A 246 -32.46 4.86 -3.69
C ASN A 246 -32.50 6.41 -3.67
N GLU A 247 -31.46 7.02 -3.11
CA GLU A 247 -31.30 8.47 -3.01
C GLU A 247 -30.42 9.05 -4.13
N TYR A 248 -30.62 10.33 -4.41
CA TYR A 248 -29.84 11.10 -5.37
C TYR A 248 -29.28 12.34 -4.67
N LEU A 249 -27.96 12.43 -4.52
CA LEU A 249 -27.31 13.56 -3.84
C LEU A 249 -26.27 14.22 -4.77
N GLU A 250 -26.12 15.54 -4.62
CA GLU A 250 -25.12 16.32 -5.34
C GLU A 250 -23.79 16.32 -4.58
N PHE A 251 -22.69 16.05 -5.29
CA PHE A 251 -21.32 16.07 -4.75
C PHE A 251 -20.40 16.93 -5.62
N GLU A 252 -19.42 17.54 -4.97
CA GLU A 252 -18.27 18.18 -5.62
C GLU A 252 -17.22 17.14 -6.03
N HIS A 253 -16.34 17.51 -6.97
CA HIS A 253 -15.34 16.59 -7.50
C HIS A 253 -14.41 15.99 -6.44
N HIS A 254 -14.05 16.75 -5.40
CA HIS A 254 -13.14 16.29 -4.34
C HIS A 254 -13.82 15.38 -3.31
N GLU A 255 -15.15 15.36 -3.29
CA GLU A 255 -15.96 14.48 -2.45
C GLU A 255 -16.18 13.12 -3.13
N LEU A 256 -15.69 12.94 -4.35
CA LEU A 256 -15.79 11.70 -5.11
C LEU A 256 -14.41 11.13 -5.38
N ARG A 257 -14.31 9.81 -5.37
CA ARG A 257 -13.17 9.07 -5.90
C ARG A 257 -13.65 7.91 -6.77
N PRO A 258 -12.84 7.41 -7.72
CA PRO A 258 -13.19 6.20 -8.46
C PRO A 258 -13.44 5.04 -7.51
N HIS A 259 -14.49 4.26 -7.76
CA HIS A 259 -14.75 3.07 -6.96
C HIS A 259 -13.69 1.99 -7.26
N LEU A 260 -13.07 1.47 -6.21
CA LEU A 260 -12.19 0.32 -6.28
C LEU A 260 -12.78 -0.83 -5.45
N ALA A 261 -12.94 -1.98 -6.09
CA ALA A 261 -13.33 -3.21 -5.42
C ALA A 261 -12.07 -3.94 -4.89
N TRP A 262 -12.11 -4.37 -3.63
CA TRP A 262 -11.08 -5.23 -3.05
C TRP A 262 -11.48 -6.69 -3.21
N ILE A 263 -10.87 -7.39 -4.18
CA ILE A 263 -11.26 -8.74 -4.57
C ILE A 263 -10.02 -9.64 -4.49
N GLN A 264 -10.08 -10.67 -3.65
CA GLN A 264 -9.04 -11.69 -3.54
C GLN A 264 -7.61 -11.15 -3.28
N GLY A 265 -7.50 -10.03 -2.56
CA GLY A 265 -6.20 -9.42 -2.26
C GLY A 265 -5.73 -8.37 -3.27
N GLU A 266 -6.57 -8.00 -4.24
CA GLU A 266 -6.24 -7.03 -5.27
C GLU A 266 -7.29 -5.93 -5.38
N TRP A 267 -6.85 -4.72 -5.75
CA TRP A 267 -7.74 -3.61 -6.12
C TRP A 267 -8.09 -3.64 -7.60
N VAL A 268 -9.39 -3.72 -7.88
CA VAL A 268 -9.98 -3.75 -9.22
C VAL A 268 -10.80 -2.48 -9.43
N VAL A 269 -10.57 -1.79 -10.54
CA VAL A 269 -11.40 -0.65 -10.96
C VAL A 269 -12.71 -1.20 -11.52
N SER A 270 -13.83 -0.63 -11.08
CA SER A 270 -15.18 -1.01 -11.57
C SER A 270 -15.77 0.03 -12.50
#